data_AF-A0A249SZR9-F1
#
_entry.id   AF-A0A249SZR9-F1
#
_cell.length_a   1.000
_cell.length_b   1.000
_cell.length_c   1.000
_cell.angle_alpha   90.00
_cell.angle_beta   90.00
_cell.angle_gamma   90.00
#
_symmetry.space_group_name_H-M   'P 1'
#
loop_
_entity.id
_entity.type
_entity.pdbx_description
1 polymer ?
#
loop_
_entity_poly.entity_id
_entity_poly.type
_entity_poly.pdbx_seq_one_letter_code
_entity_poly.pdbx_strand_id
1 'polypeptide(L)'
;MFADNRPYYSGRGTPKDTQVRPQVTIVPKKNHIIVREYFSQRNWACYVLYVFLLYLALPAVAQQQAAKSVPSSISNIVGYYEHLPQGYATNTSQRYPLIIFLHGVGELAGNNATQINQNVLKNGIPNYIRNNQFPASFTVGGQSYSFIVLTPQFKVWPGSDDVNKLLAYAESVYRVDSSRVYVTGISMGGGVAWGVLSENAVKAKQYAAAAIVCGAWDPDSRPSLANVIAANNTPVWAFHNDNDPTVSSTWSKNWVKLINASVPAPNPPALLTIFQSNSHDAWTKAFDPAYKDPQTGTNVYEWMLKYKQGGAPNPVNGGRRIVVPRSRGNAIYYEDAKTALNVQPGDTLCINAGDYDFIHMGNLVGTAAKPIIIRNCGGLVRVGVNSTTTVASFLLPGGQYFKVEGDGHPGLRYGFDINGTSATGVKLFGLLFSSGASDFEVHHCYVHDAGMFLQAKTLQNCQQPQFLEGAFVMRNVKIHDLLCRNSAWEGFYIGNTHYLWDDGNCKSLKSHHLENLRCIIMTWRMWVVTGYRSRWRIWV
;
A
#
# COMPACT_ATOMS: atom_id res chain seq x y z
N MET A 1 -43.99 -64.27 1.07
CA MET A 1 -45.47 -64.10 1.09
C MET A 1 -45.76 -62.66 0.74
N PHE A 2 -46.32 -62.27 -0.39
CA PHE A 2 -46.78 -62.98 -1.57
C PHE A 2 -46.40 -62.15 -2.80
N ALA A 3 -45.85 -62.84 -3.80
CA ALA A 3 -45.81 -62.41 -5.18
C ALA A 3 -46.96 -63.11 -5.92
N ASP A 4 -47.48 -62.50 -6.98
CA ASP A 4 -47.98 -63.13 -8.22
C ASP A 4 -48.89 -62.13 -8.95
N ASN A 5 -49.04 -62.12 -10.28
CA ASN A 5 -48.25 -62.51 -11.45
C ASN A 5 -49.07 -61.96 -12.65
N ARG A 6 -48.45 -61.73 -13.81
CA ARG A 6 -49.14 -61.28 -15.05
C ARG A 6 -49.78 -62.49 -15.83
N PRO A 7 -50.19 -62.34 -17.12
CA PRO A 7 -51.56 -62.13 -17.64
C PRO A 7 -52.04 -63.31 -18.54
N TYR A 8 -53.25 -63.27 -19.16
CA TYR A 8 -53.57 -63.68 -20.57
C TYR A 8 -55.09 -63.79 -20.89
N TYR A 9 -55.49 -63.15 -22.00
CA TYR A 9 -56.50 -63.44 -23.07
C TYR A 9 -57.87 -64.14 -22.87
N SER A 10 -58.92 -63.49 -23.38
CA SER A 10 -59.91 -63.92 -24.41
C SER A 10 -61.13 -62.96 -24.33
N GLY A 11 -61.92 -62.58 -25.34
CA GLY A 11 -62.12 -63.05 -26.70
C GLY A 11 -63.63 -63.11 -27.02
N ARG A 12 -64.17 -62.06 -27.66
CA ARG A 12 -65.41 -61.96 -28.48
C ARG A 12 -66.80 -61.86 -27.82
N GLY A 13 -67.58 -60.89 -28.33
CA GLY A 13 -69.04 -60.80 -28.23
C GLY A 13 -69.61 -59.44 -28.70
N THR A 14 -69.73 -59.22 -30.00
CA THR A 14 -70.61 -58.21 -30.65
C THR A 14 -72.01 -58.83 -30.87
N PRO A 15 -73.14 -58.11 -31.10
CA PRO A 15 -73.24 -56.96 -32.03
C PRO A 15 -74.25 -55.82 -31.73
N LYS A 16 -73.95 -54.68 -32.40
CA LYS A 16 -74.80 -53.72 -33.14
C LYS A 16 -76.22 -53.43 -32.63
N ASP A 17 -76.48 -52.13 -32.44
CA ASP A 17 -77.70 -51.53 -32.97
C ASP A 17 -77.42 -50.17 -33.64
N THR A 18 -78.14 -49.90 -34.71
CA THR A 18 -77.96 -48.81 -35.68
C THR A 18 -79.28 -48.07 -35.83
N GLN A 19 -79.23 -46.74 -36.06
CA GLN A 19 -80.15 -45.87 -36.83
C GLN A 19 -80.59 -44.61 -36.05
N VAL A 20 -80.90 -43.44 -36.61
CA VAL A 20 -80.73 -42.72 -37.90
C VAL A 20 -81.09 -41.24 -37.58
N ARG A 21 -80.52 -40.28 -38.33
CA ARG A 21 -80.69 -38.80 -38.24
C ARG A 21 -82.09 -38.33 -38.72
N PRO A 22 -82.47 -37.03 -38.61
CA PRO A 22 -82.08 -36.05 -39.64
C PRO A 22 -81.91 -34.58 -39.18
N GLN A 23 -81.41 -33.76 -40.11
CA GLN A 23 -81.12 -32.34 -40.04
C GLN A 23 -82.36 -31.43 -40.06
N VAL A 24 -82.22 -30.20 -39.53
CA VAL A 24 -83.06 -29.05 -39.89
C VAL A 24 -82.19 -27.79 -40.02
N THR A 25 -82.34 -27.09 -41.15
CA THR A 25 -81.85 -25.74 -41.44
C THR A 25 -83.00 -24.74 -41.22
N ILE A 26 -82.74 -23.51 -40.74
CA ILE A 26 -83.32 -22.21 -41.16
C ILE A 26 -82.71 -21.06 -40.31
N VAL A 27 -82.35 -19.98 -41.00
CA VAL A 27 -81.83 -18.64 -40.59
C VAL A 27 -83.01 -17.62 -40.74
N PRO A 28 -83.07 -16.34 -40.27
CA PRO A 28 -82.13 -15.47 -39.49
C PRO A 28 -82.77 -14.73 -38.29
N LYS A 29 -81.95 -14.06 -37.46
CA LYS A 29 -82.24 -12.68 -37.01
C LYS A 29 -80.96 -11.92 -36.64
N LYS A 30 -80.78 -10.77 -37.28
CA LYS A 30 -79.75 -9.77 -37.01
C LYS A 30 -79.89 -9.24 -35.59
N ASN A 31 -78.83 -9.34 -34.79
CA ASN A 31 -78.58 -8.45 -33.66
C ASN A 31 -77.14 -7.94 -33.81
N HIS A 32 -77.02 -6.63 -34.00
CA HIS A 32 -75.74 -5.93 -34.04
C HIS A 32 -75.12 -5.96 -32.64
N ILE A 33 -74.02 -6.70 -32.47
CA ILE A 33 -73.11 -6.53 -31.34
C ILE A 33 -71.81 -5.96 -31.92
N ILE A 34 -71.54 -4.71 -31.59
CA ILE A 34 -70.25 -4.06 -31.83
C ILE A 34 -69.25 -4.68 -30.85
N VAL A 35 -68.49 -5.67 -31.32
CA VAL A 35 -67.31 -6.15 -30.58
C VAL A 35 -66.16 -5.24 -31.00
N ARG A 36 -65.83 -4.26 -30.14
CA ARG A 36 -64.52 -3.61 -30.19
C ARG A 36 -63.47 -4.69 -29.93
N GLU A 37 -62.66 -5.00 -30.94
CA GLU A 37 -61.43 -5.78 -30.77
C GLU A 37 -60.48 -5.03 -29.84
N TYR A 38 -60.54 -5.32 -28.54
CA TYR A 38 -59.42 -5.10 -27.64
C TYR A 38 -58.41 -6.22 -27.94
N PHE A 39 -57.52 -5.99 -28.90
CA PHE A 39 -56.29 -6.76 -29.03
C PHE A 39 -55.58 -6.71 -27.66
N SER A 40 -55.56 -7.86 -27.00
CA SER A 40 -54.93 -8.07 -25.70
C SER A 40 -53.43 -7.82 -25.80
N GLN A 41 -53.00 -6.57 -25.55
CA GLN A 41 -51.60 -6.22 -25.24
C GLN A 41 -51.09 -6.90 -23.96
N ARG A 42 -51.94 -7.66 -23.26
CA ARG A 42 -51.65 -8.27 -21.97
C ARG A 42 -50.68 -9.44 -22.04
N ASN A 43 -50.53 -10.10 -23.19
CA ASN A 43 -49.60 -11.23 -23.33
C ASN A 43 -48.20 -10.83 -23.78
N TRP A 44 -48.05 -9.73 -24.51
CA TRP A 44 -46.73 -9.26 -24.96
C TRP A 44 -45.93 -8.64 -23.81
N ALA A 45 -46.59 -7.91 -22.91
CA ALA A 45 -45.96 -7.40 -21.70
C ALA A 45 -45.43 -8.54 -20.82
N CYS A 46 -46.18 -9.65 -20.68
CA CYS A 46 -45.74 -10.82 -19.91
C CYS A 46 -44.58 -11.57 -20.59
N TYR A 47 -44.56 -11.70 -21.92
CA TYR A 47 -43.43 -12.31 -22.65
C TYR A 47 -42.17 -11.45 -22.60
N VAL A 48 -42.31 -10.13 -22.73
CA VAL A 48 -41.19 -9.20 -22.56
C VAL A 48 -40.69 -9.23 -21.12
N LEU A 49 -41.58 -9.26 -20.10
CA LEU A 49 -41.18 -9.41 -18.70
C LEU A 49 -40.46 -10.74 -18.43
N TYR A 50 -40.90 -11.83 -19.05
CA TYR A 50 -40.30 -13.16 -18.85
C TYR A 50 -38.91 -13.27 -19.50
N VAL A 51 -38.74 -12.69 -20.69
CA VAL A 51 -37.42 -12.58 -21.35
C VAL A 51 -36.52 -11.59 -20.59
N PHE A 52 -37.06 -10.48 -20.06
CA PHE A 52 -36.30 -9.53 -19.24
C PHE A 52 -35.89 -10.13 -17.87
N LEU A 53 -36.73 -10.97 -17.27
CA LEU A 53 -36.41 -11.71 -16.03
C LEU A 53 -35.37 -12.81 -16.28
N LEU A 54 -35.38 -13.46 -17.45
CA LEU A 54 -34.32 -14.38 -17.87
C LEU A 54 -32.97 -13.67 -18.12
N TYR A 55 -32.99 -12.40 -18.54
CA TYR A 55 -31.77 -11.58 -18.65
C TYR A 55 -31.27 -11.02 -17.31
N LEU A 56 -32.15 -10.87 -16.30
CA LEU A 56 -31.78 -10.49 -14.94
C LEU A 56 -31.29 -11.69 -14.10
N ALA A 57 -31.50 -12.92 -14.57
CA ALA A 57 -30.93 -14.14 -14.02
C ALA A 57 -29.60 -14.51 -14.72
N LEU A 58 -28.67 -13.56 -14.84
CA LEU A 58 -27.28 -13.97 -14.92
C LEU A 58 -26.98 -14.68 -13.60
N PRO A 59 -26.54 -15.95 -13.57
CA PRO A 59 -25.98 -16.48 -12.35
C PRO A 59 -24.84 -15.54 -11.99
N ALA A 60 -24.92 -14.88 -10.84
CA ALA A 60 -23.74 -14.34 -10.21
C ALA A 60 -22.78 -15.53 -10.13
N VAL A 61 -21.79 -15.57 -11.02
CA VAL A 61 -20.78 -16.62 -11.00
C VAL A 61 -20.06 -16.40 -9.70
N ALA A 62 -20.42 -17.19 -8.69
CA ALA A 62 -19.76 -17.17 -7.40
C ALA A 62 -18.26 -17.27 -7.66
N GLN A 63 -17.47 -16.44 -6.97
CA GLN A 63 -16.02 -16.38 -7.09
C GLN A 63 -15.39 -17.63 -6.46
N GLN A 64 -15.66 -18.79 -7.07
CA GLN A 64 -15.20 -20.08 -6.57
C GLN A 64 -13.72 -20.25 -6.82
N GLN A 65 -13.06 -20.86 -5.83
CA GLN A 65 -11.65 -21.18 -5.89
C GLN A 65 -11.42 -22.33 -6.88
N ALA A 66 -10.49 -22.17 -7.81
CA ALA A 66 -10.16 -23.18 -8.80
C ALA A 66 -8.90 -23.96 -8.41
N ALA A 67 -8.96 -25.29 -8.44
CA ALA A 67 -7.79 -26.14 -8.24
C ALA A 67 -6.83 -26.03 -9.43
N LYS A 68 -5.54 -25.91 -9.15
CA LYS A 68 -4.45 -25.81 -10.12
C LYS A 68 -3.29 -26.73 -9.74
N SER A 69 -2.58 -27.20 -10.76
CA SER A 69 -1.32 -27.92 -10.62
C SER A 69 -0.14 -26.97 -10.59
N VAL A 70 0.97 -27.41 -9.98
CA VAL A 70 2.28 -26.75 -10.08
C VAL A 70 3.20 -27.51 -11.04
N PRO A 71 4.26 -26.86 -11.58
CA PRO A 71 5.30 -27.57 -12.31
C PRO A 71 5.95 -28.67 -11.46
N SER A 72 6.42 -29.74 -12.11
CA SER A 72 7.07 -30.88 -11.44
C SER A 72 8.35 -30.50 -10.66
N SER A 73 8.96 -29.35 -10.96
CA SER A 73 10.08 -28.78 -10.21
C SER A 73 9.72 -28.31 -8.79
N ILE A 74 8.42 -28.17 -8.47
CA ILE A 74 7.91 -27.84 -7.14
C ILE A 74 7.35 -29.12 -6.50
N SER A 75 8.22 -29.90 -5.87
CA SER A 75 7.91 -31.29 -5.48
C SER A 75 7.03 -31.45 -4.24
N ASN A 76 7.10 -30.50 -3.29
CA ASN A 76 6.36 -30.56 -2.02
C ASN A 76 4.94 -29.94 -2.10
N ILE A 77 4.56 -29.36 -3.23
CA ILE A 77 3.21 -28.82 -3.44
C ILE A 77 2.47 -29.77 -4.38
N VAL A 78 1.37 -30.38 -3.92
CA VAL A 78 0.56 -31.27 -4.77
C VAL A 78 -0.32 -30.49 -5.76
N GLY A 79 -0.65 -29.25 -5.39
CA GLY A 79 -1.39 -28.28 -6.18
C GLY A 79 -1.71 -27.07 -5.31
N TYR A 80 -2.47 -26.13 -5.85
CA TYR A 80 -2.98 -24.99 -5.09
C TYR A 80 -4.38 -24.63 -5.55
N TYR A 81 -5.15 -23.99 -4.67
CA TYR A 81 -6.37 -23.29 -5.08
C TYR A 81 -6.04 -21.84 -5.39
N GLU A 82 -6.54 -21.36 -6.52
CA GLU A 82 -6.51 -19.93 -6.87
C GLU A 82 -7.87 -19.30 -6.63
N HIS A 83 -7.85 -18.05 -6.18
CA HIS A 83 -8.96 -17.12 -6.32
C HIS A 83 -8.46 -15.92 -7.11
N LEU A 84 -9.18 -15.61 -8.19
CA LEU A 84 -8.88 -14.47 -9.05
C LEU A 84 -9.95 -13.38 -8.86
N PRO A 85 -9.54 -12.11 -8.88
CA PRO A 85 -10.46 -11.00 -8.67
C PRO A 85 -11.45 -10.87 -9.83
N GLN A 86 -12.65 -10.34 -9.55
CA GLN A 86 -13.62 -10.04 -10.58
C GLN A 86 -13.00 -9.10 -11.62
N GLY A 87 -13.14 -9.42 -12.90
CA GLY A 87 -12.53 -8.68 -13.99
C GLY A 87 -11.08 -9.06 -14.29
N TYR A 88 -10.48 -10.04 -13.61
CA TYR A 88 -9.14 -10.53 -13.94
C TYR A 88 -9.02 -10.92 -15.42
N ALA A 89 -10.00 -11.66 -15.96
CA ALA A 89 -9.99 -12.11 -17.36
C ALA A 89 -10.20 -10.96 -18.38
N THR A 90 -10.92 -9.90 -18.01
CA THR A 90 -11.30 -8.82 -18.92
C THR A 90 -10.36 -7.61 -18.85
N ASN A 91 -9.76 -7.34 -17.69
CA ASN A 91 -8.78 -6.27 -17.51
C ASN A 91 -7.35 -6.83 -17.61
N THR A 92 -6.85 -6.91 -18.84
CA THR A 92 -5.56 -7.55 -19.18
C THR A 92 -4.34 -6.72 -18.81
N SER A 93 -4.51 -5.41 -18.57
CA SER A 93 -3.43 -4.50 -18.16
C SER A 93 -3.27 -4.36 -16.64
N GLN A 94 -4.32 -4.64 -15.87
CA GLN A 94 -4.27 -4.49 -14.41
C GLN A 94 -3.42 -5.58 -13.76
N ARG A 95 -2.55 -5.15 -12.86
CA ARG A 95 -1.80 -6.02 -11.93
C ARG A 95 -2.46 -5.98 -10.56
N TYR A 96 -2.41 -7.10 -9.86
CA TYR A 96 -3.15 -7.31 -8.63
C TYR A 96 -2.21 -7.65 -7.47
N PRO A 97 -2.46 -7.13 -6.26
CA PRO A 97 -1.81 -7.61 -5.05
C PRO A 97 -2.03 -9.13 -4.87
N LEU A 98 -1.01 -9.82 -4.38
CA LEU A 98 -1.02 -11.27 -4.18
C LEU A 98 -0.98 -11.60 -2.69
N ILE A 99 -1.87 -12.49 -2.24
CA ILE A 99 -1.77 -13.16 -0.93
C ILE A 99 -1.44 -14.64 -1.17
N ILE A 100 -0.36 -15.11 -0.54
CA ILE A 100 -0.07 -16.53 -0.39
C ILE A 100 -0.49 -16.96 1.02
N PHE A 101 -1.54 -17.79 1.11
CA PHE A 101 -2.09 -18.30 2.37
C PHE A 101 -1.57 -19.72 2.66
N LEU A 102 -0.91 -19.89 3.79
CA LEU A 102 -0.28 -21.15 4.23
C LEU A 102 -1.17 -21.85 5.28
N HIS A 103 -1.62 -23.07 4.97
CA HIS A 103 -2.52 -23.84 5.82
C HIS A 103 -1.85 -24.43 7.08
N GLY A 104 -2.65 -24.97 8.00
CA GLY A 104 -2.19 -25.64 9.22
C GLY A 104 -1.78 -27.10 8.96
N VAL A 105 -1.29 -27.78 10.00
CA VAL A 105 -0.82 -29.17 9.86
C VAL A 105 -1.94 -30.14 9.45
N GLY A 106 -3.18 -29.85 9.85
CA GLY A 106 -4.35 -30.70 9.55
C GLY A 106 -4.75 -30.74 8.08
N GLU A 107 -4.26 -29.81 7.26
CA GLU A 107 -4.58 -29.75 5.84
C GLU A 107 -3.46 -30.31 4.93
N LEU A 108 -2.39 -30.88 5.48
CA LEU A 108 -1.36 -31.57 4.70
C LEU A 108 -1.96 -32.69 3.85
N ALA A 109 -1.48 -32.84 2.62
CA ALA A 109 -1.95 -33.89 1.71
C ALA A 109 -1.35 -35.28 2.03
N GLY A 110 -0.17 -35.31 2.66
CA GLY A 110 0.61 -36.52 2.88
C GLY A 110 1.56 -36.84 1.72
N ASN A 111 2.62 -37.61 2.01
CA ASN A 111 3.71 -37.93 1.07
C ASN A 111 3.24 -38.55 -0.26
N ASN A 112 2.19 -39.36 -0.23
CA ASN A 112 1.70 -40.12 -1.39
C ASN A 112 0.59 -39.39 -2.17
N ALA A 113 0.26 -38.15 -1.81
CA ALA A 113 -0.79 -37.42 -2.50
C ALA A 113 -0.36 -37.01 -3.91
N THR A 114 -1.21 -37.32 -4.88
CA THR A 114 -1.03 -36.99 -6.30
C THR A 114 -2.00 -35.92 -6.79
N GLN A 115 -3.02 -35.58 -5.98
CA GLN A 115 -4.02 -34.57 -6.30
C GLN A 115 -4.32 -33.70 -5.08
N ILE A 116 -4.58 -32.41 -5.33
CA ILE A 116 -5.03 -31.48 -4.30
C ILE A 116 -6.46 -31.83 -3.86
N ASN A 117 -6.73 -31.72 -2.56
CA ASN A 117 -8.07 -31.89 -1.99
C ASN A 117 -8.56 -30.59 -1.32
N GLN A 118 -9.85 -30.57 -0.98
CA GLN A 118 -10.51 -29.38 -0.45
C GLN A 118 -10.25 -29.09 1.04
N ASN A 119 -9.39 -29.85 1.73
CA ASN A 119 -9.09 -29.59 3.15
C ASN A 119 -8.53 -28.19 3.36
N VAL A 120 -7.69 -27.70 2.44
CA VAL A 120 -7.06 -26.38 2.52
C VAL A 120 -8.03 -25.19 2.48
N LEU A 121 -9.31 -25.39 2.12
CA LEU A 121 -10.32 -24.31 2.15
C LEU A 121 -11.23 -24.36 3.38
N LYS A 122 -10.90 -25.21 4.38
CA LYS A 122 -11.67 -25.30 5.62
C LYS A 122 -11.43 -24.14 6.58
N ASN A 123 -10.25 -23.52 6.55
CA ASN A 123 -9.83 -22.54 7.55
C ASN A 123 -9.29 -21.25 6.90
N GLY A 124 -9.39 -20.13 7.63
CA GLY A 124 -8.82 -18.83 7.23
C GLY A 124 -9.41 -18.23 5.95
N ILE A 125 -8.60 -17.47 5.21
CA ILE A 125 -9.00 -16.77 3.98
C ILE A 125 -9.75 -17.67 2.98
N PRO A 126 -9.28 -18.89 2.64
CA PRO A 126 -9.97 -19.72 1.66
C PRO A 126 -11.34 -20.22 2.14
N ASN A 127 -11.60 -20.28 3.46
CA ASN A 127 -12.96 -20.53 3.98
C ASN A 127 -13.90 -19.35 3.69
N TYR A 128 -13.47 -18.12 3.98
CA TYR A 128 -14.24 -16.92 3.69
C TYR A 128 -14.55 -16.78 2.19
N ILE A 129 -13.60 -17.12 1.33
CA ILE A 129 -13.83 -17.13 -0.13
C ILE A 129 -14.86 -18.21 -0.50
N ARG A 130 -14.70 -19.45 0.00
CA ARG A 130 -15.63 -20.56 -0.27
C ARG A 130 -17.08 -20.20 0.12
N ASN A 131 -17.26 -19.46 1.21
CA ASN A 131 -18.57 -19.08 1.73
C ASN A 131 -19.10 -17.74 1.19
N ASN A 132 -18.46 -17.14 0.17
CA ASN A 132 -18.82 -15.83 -0.38
C ASN A 132 -18.82 -14.68 0.66
N GLN A 133 -17.98 -14.80 1.68
CA GLN A 133 -17.81 -13.79 2.73
C GLN A 133 -16.55 -12.94 2.52
N PHE A 134 -15.69 -13.31 1.57
CA PHE A 134 -14.53 -12.51 1.18
C PHE A 134 -14.94 -11.38 0.23
N PRO A 135 -14.72 -10.09 0.58
CA PRO A 135 -15.08 -8.97 -0.27
C PRO A 135 -14.39 -9.03 -1.64
N ALA A 136 -15.13 -8.64 -2.69
CA ALA A 136 -14.58 -8.55 -4.03
C ALA A 136 -13.46 -7.48 -4.13
N SER A 137 -13.50 -6.44 -3.29
CA SER A 137 -12.44 -5.44 -3.18
C SER A 137 -12.36 -4.81 -1.78
N PHE A 138 -11.22 -4.19 -1.49
CA PHE A 138 -10.94 -3.45 -0.28
C PHE A 138 -10.49 -2.02 -0.64
N THR A 139 -10.98 -1.02 0.08
CA THR A 139 -10.65 0.39 -0.20
C THR A 139 -9.65 0.92 0.82
N VAL A 140 -8.47 1.34 0.35
CA VAL A 140 -7.43 1.96 1.18
C VAL A 140 -6.92 3.21 0.50
N GLY A 141 -6.90 4.34 1.22
CA GLY A 141 -6.43 5.62 0.68
C GLY A 141 -7.22 6.12 -0.53
N GLY A 142 -8.52 5.79 -0.62
CA GLY A 142 -9.38 6.14 -1.76
C GLY A 142 -9.19 5.27 -3.00
N GLN A 143 -8.30 4.26 -2.97
CA GLN A 143 -8.11 3.29 -4.05
C GLN A 143 -8.74 1.94 -3.67
N SER A 144 -9.42 1.32 -4.63
CA SER A 144 -10.00 -0.01 -4.49
C SER A 144 -9.01 -1.06 -5.01
N TYR A 145 -8.82 -2.12 -4.24
CA TYR A 145 -7.90 -3.22 -4.54
C TYR A 145 -8.62 -4.56 -4.44
N SER A 146 -8.35 -5.45 -5.39
CA SER A 146 -8.79 -6.84 -5.35
C SER A 146 -7.57 -7.77 -5.38
N PHE A 147 -7.62 -8.85 -4.62
CA PHE A 147 -6.48 -9.75 -4.46
C PHE A 147 -6.54 -10.94 -5.41
N ILE A 148 -5.36 -11.36 -5.85
CA ILE A 148 -5.13 -12.78 -6.15
C ILE A 148 -4.85 -13.47 -4.82
N VAL A 149 -5.51 -14.60 -4.56
CA VAL A 149 -5.24 -15.42 -3.38
C VAL A 149 -4.84 -16.82 -3.84
N LEU A 150 -3.65 -17.27 -3.40
CA LEU A 150 -3.14 -18.61 -3.67
C LEU A 150 -3.06 -19.40 -2.37
N THR A 151 -3.66 -20.58 -2.37
CA THR A 151 -3.68 -21.52 -1.24
C THR A 151 -3.03 -22.84 -1.67
N PRO A 152 -1.69 -22.98 -1.58
CA PRO A 152 -1.01 -24.24 -1.85
C PRO A 152 -1.40 -25.31 -0.85
N GLN A 153 -1.46 -26.57 -1.30
CA GLN A 153 -1.50 -27.72 -0.42
C GLN A 153 -0.15 -28.42 -0.41
N PHE A 154 0.47 -28.49 0.75
CA PHE A 154 1.77 -29.14 0.94
C PHE A 154 1.61 -30.63 1.24
N LYS A 155 2.53 -31.45 0.75
CA LYS A 155 2.54 -32.91 1.03
C LYS A 155 3.03 -33.17 2.45
N VAL A 156 4.12 -32.51 2.83
CA VAL A 156 4.72 -32.55 4.17
C VAL A 156 5.01 -31.14 4.67
N TRP A 157 5.54 -31.04 5.89
CA TRP A 157 5.95 -29.76 6.48
C TRP A 157 6.83 -28.96 5.50
N PRO A 158 6.39 -27.79 5.04
CA PRO A 158 7.13 -27.05 4.01
C PRO A 158 8.25 -26.20 4.60
N GLY A 159 9.27 -25.97 3.80
CA GLY A 159 10.29 -24.96 4.06
C GLY A 159 9.94 -23.61 3.43
N SER A 160 10.65 -22.55 3.80
CA SER A 160 10.51 -21.23 3.17
C SER A 160 10.74 -21.26 1.65
N ASP A 161 11.65 -22.12 1.18
CA ASP A 161 11.95 -22.26 -0.25
C ASP A 161 10.79 -22.84 -1.07
N ASP A 162 9.94 -23.70 -0.49
CA ASP A 162 8.74 -24.20 -1.17
C ASP A 162 7.78 -23.05 -1.50
N VAL A 163 7.63 -22.10 -0.57
CA VAL A 163 6.80 -20.90 -0.74
C VAL A 163 7.45 -19.95 -1.76
N ASN A 164 8.77 -19.77 -1.72
CA ASN A 164 9.48 -18.90 -2.66
C ASN A 164 9.44 -19.43 -4.11
N LYS A 165 9.47 -20.77 -4.29
CA LYS A 165 9.27 -21.41 -5.59
C LYS A 165 7.84 -21.19 -6.10
N LEU A 166 6.84 -21.30 -5.22
CA LEU A 166 5.46 -20.99 -5.57
C LEU A 166 5.29 -19.52 -5.98
N LEU A 167 5.91 -18.59 -5.25
CA LEU A 167 5.89 -17.17 -5.60
C LEU A 167 6.49 -16.92 -6.98
N ALA A 168 7.70 -17.45 -7.24
CA ALA A 168 8.36 -17.29 -8.53
C ALA A 168 7.51 -17.85 -9.69
N TYR A 169 6.87 -19.01 -9.48
CA TYR A 169 5.92 -19.55 -10.43
C TYR A 169 4.70 -18.65 -10.61
N ALA A 170 4.09 -18.17 -9.52
CA ALA A 170 2.93 -17.29 -9.56
C ALA A 170 3.21 -15.99 -10.33
N GLU A 171 4.36 -15.36 -10.12
CA GLU A 171 4.76 -14.15 -10.87
C GLU A 171 4.94 -14.40 -12.37
N SER A 172 5.21 -15.65 -12.78
CA SER A 172 5.34 -16.02 -14.19
C SER A 172 4.00 -16.28 -14.89
N VAL A 173 2.97 -16.71 -14.16
CA VAL A 173 1.67 -17.09 -14.75
C VAL A 173 0.52 -16.13 -14.42
N TYR A 174 0.68 -15.27 -13.41
CA TYR A 174 -0.32 -14.30 -13.00
C TYR A 174 0.14 -12.85 -13.17
N ARG A 175 -0.82 -11.93 -13.35
CA ARG A 175 -0.59 -10.48 -13.35
C ARG A 175 -0.42 -9.96 -11.93
N VAL A 176 0.66 -10.35 -11.27
CA VAL A 176 1.00 -9.92 -9.92
C VAL A 176 1.58 -8.50 -9.95
N ASP A 177 1.09 -7.65 -9.05
CA ASP A 177 1.81 -6.45 -8.61
C ASP A 177 2.92 -6.90 -7.66
N SER A 178 4.14 -7.13 -8.18
CA SER A 178 5.26 -7.61 -7.38
C SER A 178 5.64 -6.66 -6.23
N SER A 179 5.20 -5.40 -6.28
CA SER A 179 5.36 -4.50 -5.13
C SER A 179 4.41 -4.83 -3.98
N ARG A 180 3.43 -5.73 -4.14
CA ARG A 180 2.41 -6.08 -3.15
C ARG A 180 2.18 -7.59 -3.08
N VAL A 181 3.25 -8.29 -2.75
CA VAL A 181 3.18 -9.72 -2.40
C VAL A 181 3.10 -9.84 -0.89
N TYR A 182 2.09 -10.54 -0.40
CA TYR A 182 1.86 -10.77 1.01
C TYR A 182 1.91 -12.26 1.31
N VAL A 183 2.50 -12.63 2.44
CA VAL A 183 2.47 -13.99 2.95
C VAL A 183 1.73 -14.02 4.27
N THR A 184 0.92 -15.05 4.46
CA THR A 184 0.15 -15.23 5.68
C THR A 184 -0.08 -16.71 5.92
N GLY A 185 -0.42 -17.09 7.14
CA GLY A 185 -0.71 -18.48 7.45
C GLY A 185 -1.17 -18.68 8.89
N ILE A 186 -1.62 -19.90 9.15
CA ILE A 186 -2.14 -20.35 10.45
C ILE A 186 -1.28 -21.47 11.00
N SER A 187 -1.07 -21.54 12.32
CA SER A 187 -0.43 -22.69 12.97
C SER A 187 0.92 -23.06 12.31
N MET A 188 1.06 -24.28 11.77
CA MET A 188 2.19 -24.68 10.92
C MET A 188 2.51 -23.65 9.82
N GLY A 189 1.52 -23.26 9.01
CA GLY A 189 1.69 -22.27 7.95
C GLY A 189 2.09 -20.89 8.47
N GLY A 190 1.67 -20.52 9.69
CA GLY A 190 2.15 -19.33 10.36
C GLY A 190 3.63 -19.43 10.75
N GLY A 191 4.07 -20.61 11.22
CA GLY A 191 5.50 -20.90 11.46
C GLY A 191 6.33 -20.82 10.18
N VAL A 192 5.80 -21.34 9.07
CA VAL A 192 6.44 -21.27 7.75
C VAL A 192 6.51 -19.82 7.25
N ALA A 193 5.48 -19.00 7.51
CA ALA A 193 5.50 -17.58 7.18
C ALA A 193 6.62 -16.82 7.93
N TRP A 194 6.85 -17.13 9.22
CA TRP A 194 8.04 -16.64 9.92
C TRP A 194 9.34 -17.06 9.21
N GLY A 195 9.40 -18.31 8.70
CA GLY A 195 10.49 -18.84 7.87
C GLY A 195 10.77 -18.00 6.64
N VAL A 196 9.72 -17.78 5.85
CA VAL A 196 9.74 -17.01 4.60
C VAL A 196 10.32 -15.61 4.80
N LEU A 197 10.03 -14.97 5.92
CA LEU A 197 10.48 -13.60 6.20
C LEU A 197 11.89 -13.52 6.79
N SER A 198 12.46 -14.63 7.26
CA SER A 198 13.65 -14.56 8.13
C SER A 198 14.81 -15.46 7.72
N GLU A 199 14.56 -16.61 7.11
CA GLU A 199 15.62 -17.59 6.82
C GLU A 199 16.54 -17.18 5.65
N ASN A 200 16.03 -16.37 4.72
CA ASN A 200 16.80 -15.87 3.58
C ASN A 200 16.50 -14.39 3.34
N ALA A 201 17.46 -13.53 3.67
CA ALA A 201 17.29 -12.08 3.60
C ALA A 201 16.95 -11.57 2.19
N VAL A 202 17.47 -12.21 1.12
CA VAL A 202 17.21 -11.80 -0.26
C VAL A 202 15.79 -12.16 -0.68
N LYS A 203 15.33 -13.37 -0.35
CA LYS A 203 13.96 -13.84 -0.66
C LYS A 203 12.91 -13.15 0.21
N ALA A 204 13.20 -12.94 1.49
CA ALA A 204 12.33 -12.23 2.41
C ALA A 204 11.97 -10.82 1.91
N LYS A 205 12.90 -10.14 1.21
CA LYS A 205 12.63 -8.83 0.59
C LYS A 205 11.53 -8.86 -0.45
N GLN A 206 11.11 -10.02 -0.98
CA GLN A 206 10.03 -10.11 -1.96
C GLN A 206 8.64 -9.86 -1.37
N TYR A 207 8.50 -9.91 -0.04
CA TYR A 207 7.22 -9.76 0.64
C TYR A 207 7.05 -8.33 1.18
N ALA A 208 5.93 -7.71 0.84
CA ALA A 208 5.57 -6.34 1.20
C ALA A 208 5.05 -6.21 2.63
N ALA A 209 4.39 -7.25 3.16
CA ALA A 209 3.94 -7.35 4.54
C ALA A 209 3.55 -8.81 4.84
N ALA A 210 3.41 -9.13 6.12
CA ALA A 210 2.88 -10.42 6.56
C ALA A 210 1.93 -10.31 7.74
N ALA A 211 0.87 -11.09 7.69
CA ALA A 211 -0.03 -11.33 8.81
C ALA A 211 0.13 -12.78 9.27
N ILE A 212 0.54 -13.02 10.51
CA ILE A 212 0.90 -14.36 10.97
C ILE A 212 0.03 -14.75 12.14
N VAL A 213 -0.71 -15.86 12.01
CA VAL A 213 -1.69 -16.27 13.02
C VAL A 213 -1.23 -17.56 13.70
N CYS A 214 -1.12 -17.51 15.03
CA CYS A 214 -0.69 -18.60 15.90
C CYS A 214 0.49 -19.43 15.36
N GLY A 215 1.52 -18.76 14.83
CA GLY A 215 2.60 -19.40 14.10
C GLY A 215 3.45 -20.37 14.94
N ALA A 216 3.55 -21.61 14.48
CA ALA A 216 4.25 -22.71 15.16
C ALA A 216 5.77 -22.68 14.96
N TRP A 217 6.42 -21.60 15.40
CA TRP A 217 7.88 -21.52 15.46
C TRP A 217 8.36 -20.68 16.64
N ASP A 218 9.08 -21.33 17.56
CA ASP A 218 9.80 -20.69 18.66
C ASP A 218 11.02 -19.87 18.15
N PRO A 219 10.97 -18.53 18.25
CA PRO A 219 12.09 -17.67 17.83
C PRO A 219 13.31 -17.80 18.73
N ASP A 220 13.17 -18.26 19.97
CA ASP A 220 14.28 -18.30 20.93
C ASP A 220 15.32 -19.37 20.55
N SER A 221 14.92 -20.33 19.70
CA SER A 221 15.84 -21.29 19.08
C SER A 221 16.84 -20.62 18.11
N ARG A 222 16.46 -19.49 17.49
CA ARG A 222 17.25 -18.75 16.50
C ARG A 222 16.91 -17.24 16.50
N PRO A 223 17.19 -16.52 17.61
CA PRO A 223 16.68 -15.15 17.81
C PRO A 223 17.25 -14.14 16.80
N SER A 224 18.41 -14.42 16.20
CA SER A 224 19.03 -13.57 15.17
C SER A 224 18.20 -13.46 13.89
N LEU A 225 17.28 -14.39 13.63
CA LEU A 225 16.41 -14.37 12.45
C LEU A 225 15.43 -13.19 12.47
N ALA A 226 15.04 -12.70 13.65
CA ALA A 226 14.24 -11.49 13.78
C ALA A 226 14.94 -10.25 13.18
N ASN A 227 16.28 -10.21 13.21
CA ASN A 227 17.04 -9.12 12.62
C ASN A 227 16.89 -9.05 11.10
N VAL A 228 16.60 -10.18 10.42
CA VAL A 228 16.38 -10.19 8.97
C VAL A 228 15.07 -9.47 8.63
N ILE A 229 14.02 -9.73 9.41
CA ILE A 229 12.71 -9.07 9.25
C ILE A 229 12.87 -7.56 9.50
N ALA A 230 13.56 -7.18 10.58
CA ALA A 230 13.81 -5.80 10.93
C ALA A 230 14.68 -5.06 9.89
N ALA A 231 15.78 -5.68 9.45
CA ALA A 231 16.68 -5.10 8.45
C ALA A 231 16.03 -4.94 7.07
N ASN A 232 15.12 -5.85 6.71
CA ASN A 232 14.29 -5.71 5.50
C ASN A 232 13.14 -4.72 5.68
N ASN A 233 12.93 -4.24 6.90
CA ASN A 233 11.85 -3.34 7.28
C ASN A 233 10.48 -3.86 6.86
N THR A 234 10.28 -5.18 6.97
CA THR A 234 9.05 -5.82 6.54
C THR A 234 7.98 -5.65 7.62
N PRO A 235 6.85 -4.98 7.32
CA PRO A 235 5.73 -4.86 8.24
C PRO A 235 5.18 -6.25 8.59
N VAL A 236 5.09 -6.52 9.88
CA VAL A 236 4.54 -7.78 10.41
C VAL A 236 3.42 -7.47 11.38
N TRP A 237 2.34 -8.23 11.27
CA TRP A 237 1.26 -8.24 12.25
C TRP A 237 0.97 -9.67 12.69
N ALA A 238 1.32 -9.98 13.93
CA ALA A 238 1.04 -11.28 14.53
C ALA A 238 -0.31 -11.27 15.26
N PHE A 239 -1.02 -12.40 15.20
CA PHE A 239 -2.27 -12.64 15.91
C PHE A 239 -2.17 -13.95 16.69
N HIS A 240 -2.69 -13.98 17.91
CA HIS A 240 -2.72 -15.19 18.72
C HIS A 240 -3.89 -15.15 19.72
N ASN A 241 -4.36 -16.32 20.15
CA ASN A 241 -5.15 -16.43 21.38
C ASN A 241 -4.21 -16.51 22.59
N ASP A 242 -4.59 -15.94 23.73
CA ASP A 242 -3.69 -15.86 24.89
C ASP A 242 -3.37 -17.24 25.47
N ASN A 243 -4.39 -18.09 25.61
CA ASN A 243 -4.33 -19.44 26.19
C ASN A 243 -4.50 -20.51 25.11
N ASP A 244 -3.80 -20.36 23.99
CA ASP A 244 -3.74 -21.38 22.94
C ASP A 244 -3.13 -22.68 23.49
N PRO A 245 -3.88 -23.81 23.49
CA PRO A 245 -3.42 -25.07 24.08
C PRO A 245 -2.48 -25.87 23.16
N THR A 246 -2.25 -25.43 21.93
CA THR A 246 -1.49 -26.17 20.90
C THR A 246 -0.17 -25.49 20.57
N VAL A 247 -0.20 -24.17 20.34
CA VAL A 247 0.99 -23.36 20.06
C VAL A 247 1.04 -22.24 21.10
N SER A 248 2.11 -22.17 21.88
CA SER A 248 2.19 -21.16 22.94
C SER A 248 2.16 -19.74 22.37
N SER A 249 1.28 -18.89 22.90
CA SER A 249 1.22 -17.47 22.53
C SER A 249 2.52 -16.70 22.81
N THR A 250 3.36 -17.24 23.70
CA THR A 250 4.72 -16.76 23.96
C THR A 250 5.57 -16.70 22.70
N TRP A 251 5.42 -17.62 21.74
CA TRP A 251 6.23 -17.59 20.52
C TRP A 251 5.92 -16.36 19.65
N SER A 252 4.66 -16.00 19.48
CA SER A 252 4.29 -14.76 18.76
C SER A 252 4.69 -13.50 19.54
N LYS A 253 4.54 -13.53 20.87
CA LYS A 253 5.01 -12.45 21.76
C LYS A 253 6.53 -12.24 21.61
N ASN A 254 7.32 -13.32 21.60
CA ASN A 254 8.77 -13.27 21.48
C ASN A 254 9.23 -12.86 20.07
N TRP A 255 8.58 -13.31 19.01
CA TRP A 255 8.89 -12.87 17.64
C TRP A 255 8.74 -11.34 17.53
N VAL A 256 7.59 -10.81 17.94
CA VAL A 256 7.33 -9.36 17.88
C VAL A 256 8.29 -8.58 18.77
N LYS A 257 8.58 -9.08 19.99
CA LYS A 257 9.57 -8.49 20.89
C LYS A 257 10.96 -8.43 20.25
N LEU A 258 11.43 -9.54 19.68
CA LEU A 258 12.77 -9.62 19.07
C LEU A 258 12.88 -8.74 17.83
N ILE A 259 11.87 -8.72 16.97
CA ILE A 259 11.82 -7.85 15.78
C ILE A 259 11.89 -6.38 16.20
N ASN A 260 11.11 -5.97 17.18
CA ASN A 260 11.09 -4.58 17.66
C ASN A 260 12.35 -4.18 18.45
N ALA A 261 13.09 -5.16 18.97
CA ALA A 261 14.36 -4.92 19.68
C ALA A 261 15.60 -4.94 18.76
N SER A 262 15.45 -5.31 17.48
CA SER A 262 16.53 -5.29 16.50
C SER A 262 17.09 -3.89 16.26
N VAL A 263 18.33 -3.81 15.77
CA VAL A 263 19.03 -2.56 15.45
C VAL A 263 19.52 -2.60 13.99
N PRO A 264 19.09 -1.67 13.11
CA PRO A 264 18.08 -0.63 13.38
C PRO A 264 16.70 -1.24 13.66
N ALA A 265 15.90 -0.54 14.47
CA ALA A 265 14.53 -0.94 14.75
C ALA A 265 13.67 -0.83 13.48
N PRO A 266 12.70 -1.74 13.28
CA PRO A 266 11.79 -1.67 12.15
C PRO A 266 10.86 -0.46 12.24
N ASN A 267 10.51 0.12 11.09
CA ASN A 267 9.52 1.17 10.92
C ASN A 267 8.57 0.84 9.74
N PRO A 268 7.33 0.40 10.00
CA PRO A 268 6.67 0.41 11.30
C PRO A 268 7.14 -0.72 12.23
N PRO A 269 6.96 -0.57 13.55
CA PRO A 269 7.13 -1.68 14.49
C PRO A 269 6.22 -2.86 14.13
N ALA A 270 6.68 -4.07 14.42
CA ALA A 270 5.85 -5.26 14.34
C ALA A 270 4.70 -5.16 15.36
N LEU A 271 3.51 -5.54 14.92
CA LEU A 271 2.27 -5.49 15.69
C LEU A 271 1.91 -6.86 16.26
N LEU A 272 1.22 -6.85 17.39
CA LEU A 272 0.69 -8.05 18.03
C LEU A 272 -0.73 -7.81 18.52
N THR A 273 -1.66 -8.65 18.07
CA THR A 273 -3.02 -8.73 18.63
C THR A 273 -3.17 -10.04 19.38
N ILE A 274 -3.45 -9.96 20.68
CA ILE A 274 -3.77 -11.13 21.52
C ILE A 274 -5.28 -11.13 21.82
N PHE A 275 -5.96 -12.19 21.40
CA PHE A 275 -7.36 -12.43 21.75
C PHE A 275 -7.46 -13.20 23.06
N GLN A 276 -8.38 -12.78 23.92
CA GLN A 276 -8.67 -13.45 25.18
C GLN A 276 -9.56 -14.66 24.92
N SER A 277 -8.93 -15.83 24.69
CA SER A 277 -9.59 -17.09 24.33
C SER A 277 -8.69 -18.30 24.69
N ASN A 278 -9.33 -19.44 24.98
CA ASN A 278 -8.69 -20.72 25.29
C ASN A 278 -8.78 -21.70 24.10
N SER A 279 -8.53 -21.21 22.89
CA SER A 279 -8.65 -21.98 21.64
C SER A 279 -7.39 -21.85 20.80
N HIS A 280 -7.10 -22.85 19.96
CA HIS A 280 -6.05 -22.72 18.94
C HIS A 280 -6.49 -21.84 17.75
N ASP A 281 -7.81 -21.75 17.51
CA ASP A 281 -8.37 -20.96 16.43
C ASP A 281 -8.36 -19.46 16.78
N ALA A 282 -7.27 -18.79 16.43
CA ALA A 282 -7.19 -17.33 16.36
C ALA A 282 -7.51 -16.80 14.95
N TRP A 283 -7.55 -17.68 13.94
CA TRP A 283 -7.62 -17.31 12.53
C TRP A 283 -9.01 -16.96 12.05
N THR A 284 -10.06 -17.56 12.62
CA THR A 284 -11.44 -17.21 12.28
C THR A 284 -11.66 -15.72 12.51
N LYS A 285 -11.27 -15.20 13.69
CA LYS A 285 -11.39 -13.77 13.97
C LYS A 285 -10.36 -12.91 13.22
N ALA A 286 -9.10 -13.33 13.14
CA ALA A 286 -8.04 -12.54 12.50
C ALA A 286 -8.28 -12.31 11.00
N PHE A 287 -8.86 -13.29 10.29
CA PHE A 287 -9.14 -13.19 8.86
C PHE A 287 -10.58 -12.78 8.52
N ASP A 288 -11.45 -12.57 9.50
CA ASP A 288 -12.78 -12.03 9.26
C ASP A 288 -12.67 -10.63 8.61
N PRO A 289 -13.15 -10.43 7.37
CA PRO A 289 -13.13 -9.12 6.73
C PRO A 289 -13.89 -8.03 7.50
N ALA A 290 -14.85 -8.41 8.34
CA ALA A 290 -15.60 -7.50 9.21
C ALA A 290 -14.86 -7.16 10.51
N TYR A 291 -13.88 -7.95 10.93
CA TYR A 291 -13.10 -7.66 12.13
C TYR A 291 -12.16 -6.48 11.89
N LYS A 292 -12.34 -5.41 12.67
CA LYS A 292 -11.40 -4.28 12.75
C LYS A 292 -10.65 -4.36 14.05
N ASP A 293 -9.33 -4.34 13.98
CA ASP A 293 -8.54 -4.32 15.19
C ASP A 293 -8.67 -2.96 15.91
N PRO A 294 -8.90 -2.95 17.23
CA PRO A 294 -9.08 -1.70 17.98
C PRO A 294 -7.86 -0.77 17.94
N GLN A 295 -6.64 -1.30 17.78
CA GLN A 295 -5.42 -0.49 17.76
C GLN A 295 -5.18 0.14 16.37
N THR A 296 -5.42 -0.63 15.31
CA THR A 296 -5.11 -0.17 13.94
C THR A 296 -6.31 0.44 13.21
N GLY A 297 -7.52 0.18 13.68
CA GLY A 297 -8.78 0.55 13.02
C GLY A 297 -9.01 -0.15 11.67
N THR A 298 -8.18 -1.14 11.32
CA THR A 298 -8.21 -1.83 10.02
C THR A 298 -8.40 -3.33 10.19
N ASN A 299 -8.96 -3.98 9.16
CA ASN A 299 -8.83 -5.43 9.03
C ASN A 299 -7.45 -5.77 8.46
N VAL A 300 -7.09 -7.05 8.49
CA VAL A 300 -5.78 -7.52 8.05
C VAL A 300 -5.48 -7.19 6.59
N TYR A 301 -6.49 -7.21 5.72
CA TYR A 301 -6.36 -6.96 4.28
C TYR A 301 -6.07 -5.49 3.98
N GLU A 302 -6.83 -4.58 4.59
CA GLU A 302 -6.60 -3.15 4.50
C GLU A 302 -5.25 -2.75 5.08
N TRP A 303 -4.84 -3.39 6.17
CA TRP A 303 -3.53 -3.16 6.75
C TRP A 303 -2.40 -3.59 5.80
N MET A 304 -2.47 -4.80 5.22
CA MET A 304 -1.47 -5.25 4.23
C MET A 304 -1.37 -4.28 3.04
N LEU A 305 -2.50 -3.78 2.54
CA LEU A 305 -2.57 -2.84 1.40
C LEU A 305 -1.92 -1.48 1.66
N LYS A 306 -1.64 -1.11 2.91
CA LYS A 306 -0.86 0.09 3.24
C LYS A 306 0.59 -0.02 2.78
N TYR A 307 1.10 -1.23 2.56
CA TYR A 307 2.51 -1.51 2.35
C TYR A 307 2.84 -2.01 0.95
N LYS A 308 4.06 -1.70 0.52
CA LYS A 308 4.70 -2.19 -0.71
C LYS A 308 6.12 -2.65 -0.42
N GLN A 309 6.64 -3.57 -1.23
CA GLN A 309 8.01 -4.07 -1.19
C GLN A 309 9.01 -2.89 -1.19
N GLY A 310 9.88 -2.84 -0.17
CA GLY A 310 10.91 -1.80 -0.03
C GLY A 310 10.41 -0.38 0.29
N GLY A 311 9.13 -0.19 0.63
CA GLY A 311 8.56 1.11 0.95
C GLY A 311 8.15 1.23 2.41
N ALA A 312 8.53 2.36 3.04
CA ALA A 312 7.72 2.96 4.10
C ALA A 312 6.24 3.04 3.65
N PRO A 313 5.26 3.07 4.59
CA PRO A 313 3.84 3.09 4.27
C PRO A 313 3.52 4.13 3.19
N ASN A 314 2.56 3.82 2.32
CA ASN A 314 2.05 4.82 1.38
C ASN A 314 1.65 6.08 2.17
N PRO A 315 1.89 7.30 1.64
CA PRO A 315 1.51 8.54 2.31
C PRO A 315 0.04 8.47 2.71
N VAL A 316 -0.22 8.75 3.98
CA VAL A 316 -1.51 8.59 4.69
C VAL A 316 -2.66 9.41 4.05
N ASN A 317 -2.38 10.23 3.04
CA ASN A 317 -3.25 11.32 2.60
C ASN A 317 -3.83 11.21 1.17
N GLY A 318 -3.63 10.07 0.48
CA GLY A 318 -4.33 9.76 -0.78
C GLY A 318 -3.86 10.55 -2.02
N GLY A 319 -2.68 11.17 -1.98
CA GLY A 319 -2.08 11.82 -3.15
C GLY A 319 -1.26 10.86 -4.03
N ARG A 320 -0.97 11.28 -5.26
CA ARG A 320 -0.22 10.54 -6.26
C ARG A 320 1.27 10.59 -5.99
N ARG A 321 1.99 9.54 -6.37
CA ARG A 321 3.46 9.56 -6.46
C ARG A 321 3.86 10.06 -7.84
N ILE A 322 4.59 11.17 -7.88
CA ILE A 322 5.10 11.80 -9.10
C ILE A 322 6.62 11.61 -9.11
N VAL A 323 7.15 10.84 -10.06
CA VAL A 323 8.60 10.77 -10.28
C VAL A 323 9.03 12.08 -10.94
N VAL A 324 9.88 12.85 -10.27
CA VAL A 324 10.29 14.18 -10.75
C VAL A 324 11.35 14.03 -11.83
N PRO A 325 11.09 14.46 -13.08
CA PRO A 325 12.11 14.40 -14.12
C PRO A 325 13.14 15.52 -13.96
N ARG A 326 14.36 15.25 -14.40
CA ARG A 326 15.37 16.28 -14.67
C ARG A 326 14.85 17.21 -15.77
N SER A 327 15.04 18.51 -15.61
CA SER A 327 14.53 19.52 -16.56
C SER A 327 15.62 20.39 -17.17
N ARG A 328 16.83 20.41 -16.59
CA ARG A 328 17.96 21.20 -17.13
C ARG A 328 19.26 20.42 -16.99
N GLY A 329 19.62 19.66 -18.03
CA GLY A 329 20.79 18.79 -17.98
C GLY A 329 20.67 17.78 -16.83
N ASN A 330 21.61 17.82 -15.90
CA ASN A 330 21.59 16.95 -14.72
C ASN A 330 20.88 17.59 -13.50
N ALA A 331 20.22 18.75 -13.66
CA ALA A 331 19.48 19.44 -12.62
C ALA A 331 17.96 19.21 -12.69
N ILE A 332 17.31 19.41 -11.54
CA ILE A 332 15.86 19.61 -11.44
C ILE A 332 15.63 21.11 -11.30
N TYR A 333 14.91 21.71 -12.24
CA TYR A 333 14.56 23.13 -12.24
C TYR A 333 13.13 23.34 -12.71
N TYR A 334 12.26 23.69 -11.77
CA TYR A 334 10.90 24.12 -12.02
C TYR A 334 10.64 25.39 -11.21
N GLU A 335 10.50 26.53 -11.89
CA GLU A 335 10.13 27.79 -11.26
C GLU A 335 8.74 27.70 -10.61
N ASP A 336 7.81 27.04 -11.29
CA ASP A 336 6.51 26.64 -10.76
C ASP A 336 6.32 25.12 -10.92
N ALA A 337 6.81 24.37 -9.94
CA ALA A 337 6.72 22.91 -9.93
C ALA A 337 5.27 22.42 -9.84
N LYS A 338 4.41 23.17 -9.15
CA LYS A 338 2.99 22.82 -9.02
C LYS A 338 2.31 22.78 -10.37
N THR A 339 2.47 23.82 -11.18
CA THR A 339 1.87 23.87 -12.51
C THR A 339 2.57 22.90 -13.46
N ALA A 340 3.91 22.91 -13.50
CA ALA A 340 4.68 22.12 -14.45
C ALA A 340 4.50 20.60 -14.27
N LEU A 341 4.36 20.13 -13.03
CA LEU A 341 4.18 18.72 -12.70
C LEU A 341 2.73 18.35 -12.35
N ASN A 342 1.80 19.31 -12.45
CA ASN A 342 0.41 19.20 -12.01
C ASN A 342 0.31 18.62 -10.58
N VAL A 343 1.04 19.21 -9.63
CA VAL A 343 1.11 18.74 -8.24
C VAL A 343 -0.16 19.14 -7.49
N GLN A 344 -0.74 18.20 -6.76
CA GLN A 344 -1.93 18.40 -5.93
C GLN A 344 -1.62 18.13 -4.45
N PRO A 345 -2.32 18.77 -3.49
CA PRO A 345 -2.14 18.51 -2.07
C PRO A 345 -2.18 17.02 -1.72
N GLY A 346 -1.15 16.55 -1.01
CA GLY A 346 -0.94 15.14 -0.65
C GLY A 346 -0.05 14.36 -1.61
N ASP A 347 0.29 14.90 -2.78
CA ASP A 347 1.18 14.24 -3.74
C ASP A 347 2.59 14.09 -3.15
N THR A 348 3.26 13.01 -3.55
CA THR A 348 4.65 12.72 -3.22
C THR A 348 5.53 12.87 -4.46
N LEU A 349 6.37 13.91 -4.44
CA LEU A 349 7.43 14.17 -5.40
C LEU A 349 8.63 13.29 -5.09
N CYS A 350 8.80 12.28 -5.92
CA CYS A 350 9.79 11.23 -5.80
C CYS A 350 11.03 11.58 -6.63
N ILE A 351 12.14 11.87 -5.96
CA ILE A 351 13.42 12.20 -6.60
C ILE A 351 14.26 10.92 -6.67
N ASN A 352 14.48 10.41 -7.88
CA ASN A 352 15.23 9.16 -8.08
C ASN A 352 16.68 9.31 -7.61
N ALA A 353 17.23 8.22 -7.06
CA ALA A 353 18.63 8.13 -6.70
C ALA A 353 19.56 8.51 -7.85
N GLY A 354 20.67 9.14 -7.52
CA GLY A 354 21.64 9.64 -8.48
C GLY A 354 22.17 11.01 -8.11
N ASP A 355 23.04 11.51 -8.97
CA ASP A 355 23.72 12.78 -8.79
C ASP A 355 22.96 13.88 -9.55
N TYR A 356 22.84 15.06 -8.92
CA TYR A 356 22.17 16.23 -9.45
C TYR A 356 23.03 17.47 -9.26
N ASP A 357 23.05 18.33 -10.26
CA ASP A 357 23.81 19.58 -10.19
C ASP A 357 23.20 20.51 -9.16
N PHE A 358 21.86 20.64 -9.18
CA PHE A 358 21.06 21.30 -8.16
C PHE A 358 19.59 20.89 -8.29
N ILE A 359 18.79 21.22 -7.28
CA ILE A 359 17.34 21.03 -7.26
C ILE A 359 16.68 22.37 -6.97
N HIS A 360 15.77 22.79 -7.83
CA HIS A 360 14.91 23.96 -7.68
C HIS A 360 13.48 23.54 -7.99
N MET A 361 12.58 23.67 -7.00
CA MET A 361 11.14 23.46 -7.20
C MET A 361 10.35 24.54 -6.47
N GLY A 362 9.75 25.47 -7.22
CA GLY A 362 8.95 26.54 -6.65
C GLY A 362 7.46 26.24 -6.55
N ASN A 363 6.77 27.04 -5.73
CA ASN A 363 5.31 27.11 -5.64
C ASN A 363 4.61 25.80 -5.20
N LEU A 364 5.23 25.00 -4.34
CA LEU A 364 4.63 23.77 -3.82
C LEU A 364 3.59 24.07 -2.73
N VAL A 365 2.31 23.94 -3.04
CA VAL A 365 1.20 24.29 -2.13
C VAL A 365 0.38 23.05 -1.79
N GLY A 366 0.56 22.53 -0.58
CA GLY A 366 -0.26 21.48 0.03
C GLY A 366 -1.32 22.05 0.97
N THR A 367 -1.79 21.22 1.89
CA THR A 367 -2.64 21.63 3.02
C THR A 367 -2.15 20.99 4.32
N ALA A 368 -2.55 21.51 5.48
CA ALA A 368 -2.19 20.91 6.77
C ALA A 368 -2.56 19.41 6.85
N ALA A 369 -3.70 19.02 6.29
CA ALA A 369 -4.15 17.63 6.24
C ALA A 369 -3.46 16.81 5.13
N LYS A 370 -2.99 17.46 4.05
CA LYS A 370 -2.38 16.81 2.89
C LYS A 370 -1.16 17.60 2.41
N PRO A 371 -0.02 17.53 3.13
CA PRO A 371 1.19 18.21 2.71
C PRO A 371 1.76 17.57 1.44
N ILE A 372 2.49 18.36 0.64
CA ILE A 372 3.31 17.83 -0.45
C ILE A 372 4.55 17.18 0.14
N ILE A 373 4.88 15.96 -0.27
CA ILE A 373 6.06 15.25 0.22
C ILE A 373 7.13 15.23 -0.87
N ILE A 374 8.33 15.72 -0.59
CA ILE A 374 9.51 15.58 -1.45
C ILE A 374 10.40 14.50 -0.83
N ARG A 375 10.63 13.39 -1.54
CA ARG A 375 11.27 12.20 -0.96
C ARG A 375 12.32 11.60 -1.89
N ASN A 376 13.43 11.15 -1.32
CA ASN A 376 14.43 10.38 -2.08
C ASN A 376 13.87 8.99 -2.42
N CYS A 377 14.09 8.54 -3.64
CA CYS A 377 13.50 7.30 -4.15
C CYS A 377 14.56 6.38 -4.76
N GLY A 378 14.52 5.11 -4.37
CA GLY A 378 15.41 4.10 -4.96
C GLY A 378 16.87 4.18 -4.49
N GLY A 379 17.20 5.04 -3.53
CA GLY A 379 18.56 5.17 -3.00
C GLY A 379 18.94 6.60 -2.62
N LEU A 380 20.24 6.87 -2.65
CA LEU A 380 20.84 8.14 -2.27
C LEU A 380 20.70 9.17 -3.40
N VAL A 381 20.23 10.37 -3.05
CA VAL A 381 20.19 11.52 -3.96
C VAL A 381 21.33 12.47 -3.55
N ARG A 382 22.33 12.63 -4.43
CA ARG A 382 23.42 13.60 -4.23
C ARG A 382 23.11 14.88 -4.97
N VAL A 383 23.23 16.01 -4.30
CA VAL A 383 22.86 17.33 -4.82
C VAL A 383 24.05 18.26 -4.67
N GLY A 384 24.29 19.10 -5.68
CA GLY A 384 25.45 20.00 -5.68
C GLY A 384 26.73 19.35 -6.21
N VAL A 385 26.63 18.26 -6.99
CA VAL A 385 27.81 17.50 -7.47
C VAL A 385 28.63 18.32 -8.49
N ASN A 386 27.98 18.92 -9.50
CA ASN A 386 28.63 19.74 -10.53
C ASN A 386 27.97 21.12 -10.66
N SER A 387 27.46 21.68 -9.56
CA SER A 387 26.80 22.99 -9.58
C SER A 387 27.74 24.10 -10.06
N THR A 388 27.29 24.94 -11.00
CA THR A 388 28.10 26.05 -11.56
C THR A 388 27.38 27.40 -11.63
N THR A 389 26.06 27.45 -11.40
CA THR A 389 25.22 28.63 -11.76
C THR A 389 24.16 29.03 -10.74
N THR A 390 24.03 28.33 -9.62
CA THR A 390 22.96 28.57 -8.62
C THR A 390 23.51 29.13 -7.31
N VAL A 391 22.66 29.82 -6.56
CA VAL A 391 22.93 30.31 -5.20
C VAL A 391 22.82 29.20 -4.14
N ALA A 392 22.10 28.12 -4.43
CA ALA A 392 21.84 27.03 -3.51
C ALA A 392 21.83 25.67 -4.23
N SER A 393 22.26 24.62 -3.55
CA SER A 393 22.22 23.25 -4.08
C SER A 393 20.80 22.70 -4.08
N PHE A 394 20.01 23.00 -3.04
CA PHE A 394 18.61 22.61 -2.94
C PHE A 394 17.75 23.82 -2.55
N LEU A 395 16.91 24.27 -3.48
CA LEU A 395 16.12 25.50 -3.41
C LEU A 395 14.62 25.22 -3.54
N LEU A 396 13.83 25.69 -2.58
CA LEU A 396 12.37 25.66 -2.60
C LEU A 396 11.82 27.08 -2.37
N PRO A 397 11.64 27.88 -3.44
CA PRO A 397 11.10 29.22 -3.34
C PRO A 397 9.57 29.18 -3.34
N GLY A 398 8.98 29.86 -2.36
CA GLY A 398 7.54 29.81 -2.11
C GLY A 398 7.07 28.42 -1.67
N GLY A 399 5.76 28.31 -1.48
CA GLY A 399 5.11 27.07 -1.08
C GLY A 399 4.68 27.03 0.38
N GLN A 400 3.67 26.21 0.65
CA GLN A 400 3.07 26.04 1.96
C GLN A 400 2.66 24.59 2.16
N TYR A 401 2.83 24.06 3.37
CA TYR A 401 2.48 22.68 3.70
C TYR A 401 3.24 21.67 2.85
N PHE A 402 4.56 21.65 2.96
CA PHE A 402 5.41 20.67 2.28
C PHE A 402 6.43 20.04 3.22
N LYS A 403 6.95 18.87 2.84
CA LYS A 403 7.99 18.16 3.58
C LYS A 403 9.14 17.77 2.67
N VAL A 404 10.36 17.82 3.18
CA VAL A 404 11.54 17.22 2.57
C VAL A 404 11.97 16.05 3.45
N GLU A 405 11.74 14.84 2.95
CA GLU A 405 11.90 13.59 3.68
C GLU A 405 13.05 12.77 3.08
N GLY A 406 14.21 12.76 3.74
CA GLY A 406 15.37 11.97 3.31
C GLY A 406 15.39 10.53 3.84
N ASP A 407 14.28 9.98 4.31
CA ASP A 407 14.16 8.62 4.85
C ASP A 407 13.53 7.65 3.84
N GLY A 408 13.53 7.99 2.54
CA GLY A 408 12.87 7.21 1.49
C GLY A 408 13.58 5.94 1.04
N HIS A 409 14.71 5.61 1.65
CA HIS A 409 15.40 4.34 1.42
C HIS A 409 15.85 3.72 2.75
N PRO A 410 15.47 2.46 3.07
CA PRO A 410 15.66 1.87 4.40
C PRO A 410 17.13 1.65 4.79
N GLY A 411 18.04 1.56 3.81
CA GLY A 411 19.47 1.45 4.03
C GLY A 411 20.21 2.78 4.22
N LEU A 412 19.51 3.92 4.20
CA LEU A 412 20.13 5.25 4.28
C LEU A 412 19.52 6.05 5.42
N ARG A 413 20.37 6.44 6.39
CA ARG A 413 19.97 7.40 7.44
C ARG A 413 19.75 8.80 6.88
N TYR A 414 20.51 9.19 5.85
CA TYR A 414 20.36 10.47 5.17
C TYR A 414 20.24 10.20 3.66
N GLY A 415 19.02 10.32 3.14
CA GLY A 415 18.69 10.00 1.75
C GLY A 415 18.96 11.14 0.77
N PHE A 416 19.12 12.35 1.30
CA PHE A 416 19.67 13.50 0.57
C PHE A 416 21.06 13.82 1.10
N ASP A 417 22.05 13.79 0.21
CA ASP A 417 23.43 14.21 0.44
C ASP A 417 23.66 15.52 -0.34
N ILE A 418 23.81 16.63 0.37
CA ILE A 418 23.72 17.99 -0.16
C ILE A 418 25.06 18.69 0.05
N ASN A 419 25.84 18.80 -1.03
CA ASN A 419 27.07 19.57 -1.07
C ASN A 419 26.79 21.04 -1.37
N GLY A 420 27.14 21.96 -0.49
CA GLY A 420 26.96 23.40 -0.68
C GLY A 420 28.18 24.12 -1.27
N THR A 421 29.01 23.44 -2.07
CA THR A 421 30.13 24.05 -2.80
C THR A 421 30.01 23.71 -4.28
N SER A 422 30.03 24.75 -5.12
CA SER A 422 30.04 24.60 -6.58
C SER A 422 31.32 23.92 -7.09
N ALA A 423 31.30 23.45 -8.34
CA ALA A 423 32.46 22.84 -8.99
C ALA A 423 33.67 23.79 -9.09
N THR A 424 33.46 25.10 -9.03
CA THR A 424 34.54 26.12 -9.02
C THR A 424 34.99 26.52 -7.62
N GLY A 425 34.45 25.90 -6.56
CA GLY A 425 34.81 26.18 -5.17
C GLY A 425 34.02 27.31 -4.51
N VAL A 426 33.12 27.97 -5.24
CA VAL A 426 32.22 29.00 -4.66
C VAL A 426 31.24 28.35 -3.69
N LYS A 427 31.11 28.94 -2.50
CA LYS A 427 30.20 28.49 -1.43
C LYS A 427 28.75 28.89 -1.74
N LEU A 428 27.86 27.92 -1.62
CA LEU A 428 26.42 27.99 -1.89
C LEU A 428 25.62 27.72 -0.62
N PHE A 429 24.34 28.09 -0.59
CA PHE A 429 23.44 27.56 0.44
C PHE A 429 23.20 26.05 0.20
N GLY A 430 23.20 25.24 1.26
CA GLY A 430 22.82 23.83 1.17
C GLY A 430 21.33 23.70 0.85
N LEU A 431 20.49 24.03 1.85
CA LEU A 431 19.04 24.16 1.73
C LEU A 431 18.63 25.63 1.79
N LEU A 432 17.83 26.08 0.83
CA LEU A 432 17.29 27.44 0.81
C LEU A 432 15.77 27.40 0.60
N PHE A 433 15.02 27.83 1.62
CA PHE A 433 13.57 28.01 1.59
C PHE A 433 13.27 29.51 1.65
N SER A 434 12.69 30.05 0.59
CA SER A 434 12.59 31.51 0.41
C SER A 434 11.24 31.95 -0.15
N SER A 435 11.09 33.24 -0.46
CA SER A 435 9.96 33.77 -1.24
C SER A 435 8.57 33.36 -0.73
N GLY A 436 8.35 33.41 0.59
CA GLY A 436 7.05 33.10 1.21
C GLY A 436 6.87 31.65 1.66
N ALA A 437 7.93 30.84 1.71
CA ALA A 437 7.85 29.47 2.22
C ALA A 437 7.39 29.41 3.70
N SER A 438 6.38 28.58 4.00
CA SER A 438 5.83 28.39 5.36
C SER A 438 5.30 26.95 5.55
N ASP A 439 5.04 26.56 6.80
CA ASP A 439 4.40 25.29 7.15
C ASP A 439 5.15 24.08 6.59
N PHE A 440 6.46 24.02 6.83
CA PHE A 440 7.31 23.00 6.26
C PHE A 440 8.08 22.17 7.29
N GLU A 441 8.43 20.96 6.88
CA GLU A 441 9.24 20.03 7.65
C GLU A 441 10.43 19.54 6.80
N VAL A 442 11.62 19.48 7.37
CA VAL A 442 12.79 18.90 6.71
C VAL A 442 13.54 17.98 7.66
N HIS A 443 13.83 16.77 7.18
CA HIS A 443 14.56 15.78 7.95
C HIS A 443 15.34 14.78 7.11
N HIS A 444 16.29 14.09 7.76
CA HIS A 444 17.10 13.03 7.18
C HIS A 444 17.92 13.50 5.96
N CYS A 445 18.42 14.75 6.01
CA CYS A 445 19.36 15.28 5.02
C CYS A 445 20.75 15.43 5.63
N TYR A 446 21.78 15.05 4.87
CA TYR A 446 23.17 15.33 5.17
C TYR A 446 23.59 16.57 4.36
N VAL A 447 23.93 17.66 5.03
CA VAL A 447 24.34 18.91 4.38
C VAL A 447 25.79 19.21 4.72
N HIS A 448 26.64 19.31 3.72
CA HIS A 448 28.07 19.48 3.97
C HIS A 448 28.74 20.47 3.02
N ASP A 449 29.87 21.00 3.49
CA ASP A 449 30.76 21.87 2.72
C ASP A 449 29.96 23.03 2.09
N ALA A 450 29.17 23.73 2.91
CA ALA A 450 28.21 24.74 2.46
C ALA A 450 28.58 26.15 2.93
N GLY A 451 28.10 27.18 2.24
CA GLY A 451 28.05 28.54 2.74
C GLY A 451 27.24 28.61 4.03
N MET A 452 25.97 28.18 3.95
CA MET A 452 25.11 27.88 5.10
C MET A 452 24.48 26.51 4.90
N PHE A 453 24.22 25.77 5.98
CA PHE A 453 23.53 24.48 5.86
C PHE A 453 22.06 24.67 5.47
N LEU A 454 21.36 25.58 6.14
CA LEU A 454 19.96 25.88 5.83
C LEU A 454 19.65 27.36 6.07
N GLN A 455 19.04 27.98 5.06
CA GLN A 455 18.37 29.27 5.20
C GLN A 455 16.88 29.11 4.93
N ALA A 456 16.04 29.53 5.87
CA ALA A 456 14.60 29.67 5.71
C ALA A 456 14.22 31.14 5.95
N LYS A 457 14.12 31.91 4.87
CA LYS A 457 13.96 33.36 4.93
C LYS A 457 13.27 33.88 3.69
N THR A 458 12.26 34.71 3.90
CA THR A 458 11.76 35.64 2.89
C THR A 458 12.46 37.00 3.04
N LEU A 459 12.88 37.59 1.92
CA LEU A 459 13.48 38.93 1.90
C LEU A 459 12.38 39.99 1.85
N GLN A 460 12.60 41.12 2.53
CA GLN A 460 11.73 42.28 2.40
C GLN A 460 11.85 42.86 0.99
N ASN A 461 10.71 43.10 0.34
CA ASN A 461 10.64 43.70 -0.99
C ASN A 461 9.36 44.52 -1.10
N CYS A 462 9.49 45.80 -1.45
CA CYS A 462 8.37 46.74 -1.59
C CYS A 462 7.41 46.37 -2.72
N GLN A 463 7.90 45.64 -3.71
CA GLN A 463 7.08 45.10 -4.81
C GLN A 463 6.33 43.83 -4.41
N GLN A 464 6.61 43.27 -3.21
CA GLN A 464 5.94 42.09 -2.67
C GLN A 464 5.44 42.35 -1.23
N PRO A 465 4.52 43.32 -1.04
CA PRO A 465 4.03 43.70 0.28
C PRO A 465 3.34 42.56 1.02
N GLN A 466 2.86 41.54 0.30
CA GLN A 466 2.26 40.34 0.89
C GLN A 466 3.24 39.52 1.74
N PHE A 467 4.56 39.73 1.59
CA PHE A 467 5.59 39.04 2.37
C PHE A 467 6.23 39.93 3.45
N LEU A 468 5.59 41.05 3.79
CA LEU A 468 6.01 41.96 4.85
C LEU A 468 5.33 41.64 6.19
N GLU A 469 5.91 42.15 7.27
CA GLU A 469 5.44 41.88 8.63
C GLU A 469 4.03 42.44 8.81
N GLY A 470 3.16 41.67 9.46
CA GLY A 470 1.72 41.95 9.54
C GLY A 470 0.89 41.34 8.41
N ALA A 471 1.49 41.05 7.25
CA ALA A 471 0.84 40.35 6.14
C ALA A 471 1.23 38.87 6.06
N PHE A 472 2.49 38.54 6.35
CA PHE A 472 3.00 37.17 6.31
C PHE A 472 3.68 36.74 7.61
N VAL A 473 3.38 35.50 7.99
CA VAL A 473 4.02 34.80 9.11
C VAL A 473 4.49 33.45 8.58
N MET A 474 5.78 33.16 8.77
CA MET A 474 6.31 31.82 8.54
C MET A 474 5.98 30.96 9.76
N ARG A 475 5.10 29.98 9.57
CA ARG A 475 4.51 29.17 10.63
C ARG A 475 4.99 27.73 10.57
N ASN A 476 4.93 27.06 11.73
CA ASN A 476 4.98 25.59 11.83
C ASN A 476 6.22 24.96 11.19
N VAL A 477 7.37 25.62 11.33
CA VAL A 477 8.65 25.17 10.78
C VAL A 477 9.23 24.06 11.65
N LYS A 478 9.48 22.90 11.05
CA LYS A 478 10.13 21.75 11.71
C LYS A 478 11.42 21.39 11.00
N ILE A 479 12.53 21.40 11.73
CA ILE A 479 13.85 21.02 11.22
C ILE A 479 14.43 20.00 12.19
N HIS A 480 14.63 18.75 11.75
CA HIS A 480 15.19 17.73 12.62
C HIS A 480 15.94 16.64 11.86
N ASP A 481 16.72 15.82 12.57
CA ASP A 481 17.47 14.70 11.97
C ASP A 481 18.32 15.10 10.77
N LEU A 482 18.98 16.26 10.87
CA LEU A 482 19.99 16.69 9.92
C LEU A 482 21.39 16.35 10.43
N LEU A 483 22.24 15.86 9.53
CA LEU A 483 23.69 15.83 9.76
C LEU A 483 24.31 16.99 9.01
N CYS A 484 25.13 17.80 9.68
CA CYS A 484 25.76 18.95 9.03
C CYS A 484 27.26 19.02 9.30
N ARG A 485 28.04 19.42 8.29
CA ARG A 485 29.51 19.49 8.37
C ARG A 485 30.09 20.63 7.51
N ASN A 486 31.05 21.38 8.03
CA ASN A 486 31.82 22.41 7.28
C ASN A 486 30.96 23.54 6.69
N SER A 487 30.49 24.45 7.55
CA SER A 487 29.87 25.72 7.12
C SER A 487 30.94 26.78 6.90
N ALA A 488 30.85 27.57 5.84
CA ALA A 488 31.72 28.74 5.62
C ALA A 488 31.20 30.01 6.32
N TRP A 489 29.89 30.11 6.52
CA TRP A 489 29.20 31.21 7.21
C TRP A 489 28.38 30.67 8.39
N GLU A 490 27.18 31.20 8.68
CA GLU A 490 26.29 30.62 9.70
C GLU A 490 25.71 29.26 9.27
N GLY A 491 25.57 28.33 10.22
CA GLY A 491 25.02 27.00 9.92
C GLY A 491 23.53 27.05 9.56
N PHE A 492 22.72 27.71 10.39
CA PHE A 492 21.27 27.83 10.21
C PHE A 492 20.85 29.30 10.30
N TYR A 493 20.02 29.74 9.36
CA TYR A 493 19.40 31.07 9.37
C TYR A 493 17.91 30.94 9.10
N ILE A 494 17.07 31.19 10.11
CA ILE A 494 15.62 31.10 9.99
C ILE A 494 15.03 32.43 10.46
N GLY A 495 14.16 33.04 9.67
CA GLY A 495 13.53 34.33 9.97
C GLY A 495 14.01 35.44 9.05
N ASN A 496 14.18 36.65 9.57
CA ASN A 496 14.47 37.84 8.76
C ASN A 496 15.76 38.59 9.22
N THR A 497 16.26 39.49 8.37
CA THR A 497 17.50 40.27 8.62
C THR A 497 17.19 41.77 8.76
N HIS A 498 15.94 42.13 9.08
CA HIS A 498 15.47 43.50 9.02
C HIS A 498 16.33 44.49 9.82
N TYR A 499 16.85 44.08 10.99
CA TYR A 499 17.68 44.94 11.84
C TYR A 499 19.12 45.15 11.35
N LEU A 500 19.54 44.44 10.30
CA LEU A 500 20.93 44.42 9.83
C LEU A 500 21.09 44.80 8.35
N TRP A 501 20.01 44.86 7.58
CA TRP A 501 20.07 45.11 6.14
C TRP A 501 18.79 45.75 5.60
N ASP A 502 18.93 46.87 4.88
CA ASP A 502 17.88 47.49 4.07
C ASP A 502 18.16 47.22 2.58
N ASP A 503 17.17 46.73 1.83
CA ASP A 503 17.25 46.62 0.37
C ASP A 503 16.94 47.99 -0.24
N GLY A 504 17.93 48.90 -0.23
CA GLY A 504 17.97 50.19 -0.95
C GLY A 504 16.69 51.04 -0.93
N ASN A 505 15.72 50.65 -1.75
CA ASN A 505 14.39 51.26 -1.92
C ASN A 505 13.39 50.93 -0.80
N CYS A 506 13.68 49.93 0.04
CA CYS A 506 12.80 49.38 1.06
C CYS A 506 13.39 49.54 2.46
N LYS A 507 13.46 50.79 2.91
CA LYS A 507 14.02 51.15 4.21
C LYS A 507 13.02 50.88 5.33
N SER A 508 13.49 50.33 6.44
CA SER A 508 12.70 50.19 7.66
C SER A 508 11.44 49.31 7.52
N LEU A 509 11.39 48.42 6.52
CA LEU A 509 10.33 47.42 6.36
C LEU A 509 10.76 46.06 6.89
N LYS A 510 10.01 45.54 7.87
CA LYS A 510 10.21 44.19 8.40
C LYS A 510 9.67 43.15 7.42
N SER A 511 10.42 42.06 7.18
CA SER A 511 9.97 41.01 6.26
C SER A 511 8.89 40.13 6.89
N HIS A 512 9.20 39.24 7.81
CA HIS A 512 8.17 38.30 8.28
C HIS A 512 8.43 37.87 9.70
N HIS A 513 7.33 37.58 10.40
CA HIS A 513 7.36 37.02 11.74
C HIS A 513 7.43 35.49 11.68
N LEU A 514 7.97 34.88 12.74
CA LEU A 514 8.09 33.43 12.89
C LEU A 514 7.18 32.94 14.01
N GLU A 515 6.38 31.92 13.76
CA GLU A 515 5.58 31.24 14.78
C GLU A 515 5.75 29.72 14.72
N ASN A 516 5.76 29.07 15.89
CA ASN A 516 5.84 27.61 16.02
C ASN A 516 7.08 26.97 15.34
N LEU A 517 8.25 27.56 15.54
CA LEU A 517 9.53 26.98 15.12
C LEU A 517 9.96 25.85 16.06
N ARG A 518 10.24 24.67 15.51
CA ARG A 518 10.85 23.53 16.22
C ARG A 518 12.11 23.06 15.50
N CYS A 519 13.24 23.09 16.18
CA CYS A 519 14.53 22.62 15.66
C CYS A 519 15.17 21.59 16.61
N ILE A 520 15.42 20.36 16.13
CA ILE A 520 16.05 19.27 16.92
C ILE A 520 17.15 18.62 16.08
N ILE A 521 18.42 18.98 16.32
CA ILE A 521 19.56 18.48 15.54
C ILE A 521 20.38 17.50 16.37
N MET A 522 20.56 16.27 15.87
CA MET A 522 21.10 15.15 16.65
C MET A 522 22.64 15.07 16.75
N THR A 523 23.43 15.75 15.91
CA THR A 523 24.90 15.71 16.03
C THR A 523 25.59 16.86 15.27
N TRP A 524 26.55 17.53 15.93
CA TRP A 524 27.45 18.53 15.32
C TRP A 524 28.89 18.13 15.65
N ARG A 525 29.75 17.96 14.63
CA ARG A 525 31.21 17.86 14.81
C ARG A 525 31.87 19.02 14.07
N MET A 526 32.33 20.01 14.83
CA MET A 526 33.05 21.18 14.33
C MET A 526 34.54 20.82 14.23
N TRP A 527 35.08 20.74 13.01
CA TRP A 527 36.53 20.87 12.79
C TRP A 527 36.81 22.30 12.38
N VAL A 528 37.41 23.07 13.30
CA VAL A 528 37.79 24.46 13.07
C VAL A 528 39.07 24.48 12.24
N VAL A 529 38.99 24.94 11.01
CA VAL A 529 40.13 25.48 10.28
C VAL A 529 39.74 26.91 9.93
N THR A 530 40.32 27.87 10.66
CA THR A 530 40.15 29.34 10.58
C THR A 530 38.98 29.99 11.34
N GLY A 531 39.30 30.52 12.54
CA GLY A 531 39.00 31.90 12.97
C GLY A 531 37.57 32.37 13.29
N TYR A 532 36.52 31.92 12.60
CA TYR A 532 35.17 32.45 12.82
C TYR A 532 34.27 31.44 13.55
N ARG A 533 33.89 31.76 14.78
CA ARG A 533 32.86 31.01 15.52
C ARG A 533 31.54 31.12 14.76
N SER A 534 31.12 30.07 14.07
CA SER A 534 29.77 29.94 13.51
C SER A 534 28.75 29.94 14.66
N ARG A 535 28.08 31.06 14.86
CA ARG A 535 27.02 31.25 15.87
C ARG A 535 25.70 30.76 15.30
N TRP A 536 24.86 30.17 16.15
CA TRP A 536 23.42 30.18 15.93
C TRP A 536 22.94 31.63 15.97
N ARG A 537 22.23 32.09 14.95
CA ARG A 537 21.46 33.33 15.00
C ARG A 537 20.01 33.00 14.69
N ILE A 538 19.20 32.88 15.73
CA ILE A 538 17.74 32.90 15.62
C ILE A 538 17.35 34.36 15.83
N TRP A 539 16.88 35.03 14.79
CA TRP A 539 16.29 36.37 14.90
C TRP A 539 14.78 36.18 15.06
N VAL A 540 14.28 36.43 16.27
CA VAL A 540 12.84 36.41 16.59
C VAL A 540 12.24 37.78 16.33
#